data_AF-A0A2H9ZVE9-F1
#
_entry.id   AF-A0A2H9ZVE9-F1
#
_cell.length_a   1.000
_cell.length_b   1.000
_cell.length_c   1.000
_cell.angle_alpha   90.00
_cell.angle_beta   90.00
_cell.angle_gamma   90.00
#
_symmetry.space_group_name_H-M   'P 1'
#
loop_
_entity.id
_entity.type
_entity.pdbx_description
1 polymer ?
#
loop_
_entity_poly.entity_id
_entity_poly.type
_entity_poly.pdbx_seq_one_letter_code
_entity_poly.pdbx_strand_id
1 'polypeptide(L)'
;MVNSSAYARISNASPKEFRANSVVFFSAVGGHTDSTEWALCFRPKAAAVYSAVTGEDGDEETDIKAMALLIHAAKNCASFVSAEKKEEKDAAAAAAAGIQIRKEPWPLPTAALTGLPETLKKAVDGVYMVVVFLRSLHQSMKSHSNREEAEASFTSAHGRNVILDIIKYENQLPLPLLLTIIPHVEQAVKDAKQPLLDQKFVSGESDPLLHSITAFSLGFSLVDFPQIAGDFCHFYSPFFSKEPIAPKDFKKQTHLLALLHCSVSPGKSTLLNRAGGLARGPGPRARDLARSSVKVRAAEGGAAEVEFLEVALKMSALAYDYKTEVVLRNLIAWEVLNDEDEKPVAGFFRVISELIGDAGDVAAMKGFGLMRGRWTRGGEVVEMVRRIEDAFDFHAFGSLAFGREIGEMRRFYEEKRKKGKGMRRPAVIWFAAGVAALTPVVITAIFKARRCV
;
A
#
# COMPACT_ATOMS: atom_id res chain seq x y z
N MET A 1 -3.60 3.41 -20.18
CA MET A 1 -2.15 3.47 -19.84
C MET A 1 -1.58 2.10 -19.42
N VAL A 2 -2.09 0.97 -19.94
CA VAL A 2 -1.71 -0.40 -19.50
C VAL A 2 -0.72 -1.06 -20.48
N ASN A 3 -0.38 -0.37 -21.57
CA ASN A 3 0.33 -0.95 -22.72
C ASN A 3 1.84 -0.68 -22.71
N SER A 4 2.42 -0.25 -21.58
CA SER A 4 3.88 -0.21 -21.48
C SER A 4 4.43 -1.64 -21.49
N SER A 5 5.34 -1.94 -22.43
CA SER A 5 5.98 -3.25 -22.52
C SER A 5 6.75 -3.62 -21.25
N ALA A 6 7.20 -2.62 -20.46
CA ALA A 6 7.80 -2.84 -19.16
C ALA A 6 6.75 -3.34 -18.16
N TYR A 7 5.64 -2.62 -18.01
CA TYR A 7 4.57 -3.03 -17.11
C TYR A 7 3.98 -4.40 -17.46
N ALA A 8 3.69 -4.65 -18.74
CA ALA A 8 3.14 -5.92 -19.19
C ALA A 8 4.05 -7.12 -18.85
N ARG A 9 5.38 -6.94 -18.91
CA ARG A 9 6.33 -7.99 -18.47
C ARG A 9 6.21 -8.25 -16.97
N ILE A 10 6.13 -7.19 -16.17
CA ILE A 10 6.11 -7.26 -14.70
C ILE A 10 4.79 -7.84 -14.21
N SER A 11 3.66 -7.37 -14.74
CA SER A 11 2.35 -7.87 -14.39
C SER A 11 2.15 -9.33 -14.80
N ASN A 12 2.69 -9.74 -15.96
CA ASN A 12 2.64 -11.15 -16.39
C ASN A 12 3.55 -12.06 -15.56
N ALA A 13 4.69 -11.56 -15.05
CA ALA A 13 5.59 -12.33 -14.20
C ALA A 13 5.03 -12.55 -12.79
N SER A 14 4.15 -11.65 -12.31
CA SER A 14 3.58 -11.73 -10.95
C SER A 14 2.12 -11.23 -10.90
N PRO A 15 1.19 -11.91 -11.61
CA PRO A 15 -0.17 -11.39 -11.80
C PRO A 15 -0.93 -11.21 -10.48
N LYS A 16 -0.69 -12.08 -9.50
CA LYS A 16 -1.36 -12.03 -8.18
C LYS A 16 -1.07 -10.75 -7.40
N GLU A 17 0.02 -10.05 -7.71
CA GLU A 17 0.44 -8.81 -7.04
C GLU A 17 -0.19 -7.57 -7.64
N PHE A 18 -0.67 -7.64 -8.90
CA PHE A 18 -1.23 -6.49 -9.63
C PHE A 18 -2.72 -6.65 -9.94
N ARG A 19 -3.23 -7.88 -10.01
CA ARG A 19 -4.63 -8.22 -10.27
C ARG A 19 -5.36 -8.62 -9.01
N ALA A 20 -6.59 -8.13 -8.87
CA ALA A 20 -7.46 -8.53 -7.77
C ALA A 20 -7.87 -10.01 -7.90
N ASN A 21 -8.02 -10.67 -6.75
CA ASN A 21 -8.36 -12.10 -6.71
C ASN A 21 -9.70 -12.39 -6.02
N SER A 22 -10.14 -11.50 -5.12
CA SER A 22 -11.31 -11.67 -4.25
C SER A 22 -12.35 -10.58 -4.48
N VAL A 23 -11.92 -9.31 -4.64
CA VAL A 23 -12.82 -8.18 -4.89
C VAL A 23 -12.37 -7.43 -6.13
N VAL A 24 -13.08 -7.65 -7.24
CA VAL A 24 -12.79 -7.05 -8.55
C VAL A 24 -13.70 -5.84 -8.79
N PHE A 25 -13.15 -4.69 -9.15
CA PHE A 25 -13.90 -3.48 -9.50
C PHE A 25 -14.07 -3.33 -11.01
N PHE A 26 -15.29 -3.01 -11.43
CA PHE A 26 -15.67 -2.67 -12.80
C PHE A 26 -15.06 -1.34 -13.24
N SER A 27 -14.95 -0.36 -12.33
CA SER A 27 -14.38 0.94 -12.67
C SER A 27 -12.85 1.00 -12.65
N ALA A 28 -12.16 -0.14 -12.75
CA ALA A 28 -10.71 -0.16 -12.57
C ALA A 28 -9.97 0.68 -13.62
N VAL A 29 -9.18 1.66 -13.17
CA VAL A 29 -8.36 2.54 -14.04
C VAL A 29 -7.37 1.72 -14.90
N GLY A 30 -7.02 0.52 -14.45
CA GLY A 30 -6.16 -0.45 -15.15
C GLY A 30 -6.78 -1.17 -16.34
N GLY A 31 -8.01 -0.88 -16.75
CA GLY A 31 -8.54 -1.22 -18.08
C GLY A 31 -8.70 -2.72 -18.40
N HIS A 32 -8.59 -3.61 -17.42
CA HIS A 32 -8.88 -5.04 -17.56
C HIS A 32 -9.92 -5.41 -16.52
N THR A 33 -11.20 -5.29 -16.89
CA THR A 33 -12.24 -5.92 -16.08
C THR A 33 -13.11 -6.78 -16.97
N ASP A 34 -12.96 -8.08 -16.82
CA ASP A 34 -13.96 -9.02 -17.32
C ASP A 34 -15.24 -8.80 -16.50
N SER A 35 -16.33 -8.44 -17.18
CA SER A 35 -17.62 -8.26 -16.53
C SER A 35 -18.06 -9.53 -15.80
N THR A 36 -17.58 -10.70 -16.23
CA THR A 36 -17.82 -12.00 -15.61
C THR A 36 -17.13 -12.08 -14.25
N GLU A 37 -15.84 -11.72 -14.16
CA GLU A 37 -15.10 -11.68 -12.90
C GLU A 37 -15.72 -10.70 -11.92
N TRP A 38 -16.13 -9.51 -12.39
CA TRP A 38 -16.86 -8.55 -11.57
C TRP A 38 -18.18 -9.13 -11.04
N ALA A 39 -18.94 -9.82 -11.89
CA ALA A 39 -20.23 -10.40 -11.51
C ALA A 39 -20.08 -11.51 -10.46
N LEU A 40 -19.00 -12.30 -10.52
CA LEU A 40 -18.68 -13.29 -9.48
C LEU A 40 -18.42 -12.64 -8.11
N CYS A 41 -17.86 -11.43 -8.08
CA CYS A 41 -17.63 -10.66 -6.86
C CYS A 41 -18.88 -9.91 -6.35
N PHE A 42 -19.99 -9.91 -7.08
CA PHE A 42 -21.17 -9.11 -6.74
C PHE A 42 -21.82 -9.57 -5.42
N ARG A 43 -22.05 -10.87 -5.25
CA ARG A 43 -22.67 -11.43 -4.03
C ARG A 43 -21.83 -11.16 -2.76
N PRO A 44 -20.50 -11.39 -2.75
CA PRO A 44 -19.65 -10.98 -1.62
C PRO A 44 -19.75 -9.49 -1.27
N LYS A 45 -19.80 -8.59 -2.28
CA LYS A 45 -19.99 -7.15 -2.02
C LYS A 45 -21.35 -6.85 -1.41
N ALA A 46 -22.40 -7.49 -1.90
CA ALA A 46 -23.75 -7.34 -1.39
C ALA A 46 -23.85 -7.78 0.07
N ALA A 47 -23.33 -8.97 0.39
CA ALA A 47 -23.30 -9.48 1.76
C ALA A 47 -22.52 -8.55 2.70
N ALA A 48 -21.37 -8.03 2.27
CA ALA A 48 -20.58 -7.09 3.07
C ALA A 48 -21.31 -5.75 3.31
N VAL A 49 -22.01 -5.22 2.29
CA VAL A 49 -22.83 -4.01 2.44
C VAL A 49 -24.02 -4.26 3.38
N TYR A 50 -24.67 -5.42 3.26
CA TYR A 50 -25.75 -5.82 4.16
C TYR A 50 -25.25 -5.87 5.61
N SER A 51 -24.17 -6.59 5.89
CA SER A 51 -23.58 -6.69 7.22
C SER A 51 -23.15 -5.31 7.77
N ALA A 52 -22.60 -4.43 6.94
CA ALA A 52 -22.28 -3.07 7.36
C ALA A 52 -23.52 -2.21 7.71
N VAL A 53 -24.68 -2.50 7.10
CA VAL A 53 -25.95 -1.80 7.35
C VAL A 53 -26.70 -2.39 8.54
N THR A 54 -26.72 -3.71 8.70
CA THR A 54 -27.52 -4.42 9.70
C THR A 54 -26.75 -4.78 10.96
N GLY A 55 -25.43 -4.95 10.88
CA GLY A 55 -24.61 -5.55 11.93
C GLY A 55 -24.72 -7.07 12.00
N GLU A 56 -25.38 -7.71 11.04
CA GLU A 56 -25.63 -9.16 11.00
C GLU A 56 -24.86 -9.82 9.85
N ASP A 57 -24.29 -11.00 10.12
CA ASP A 57 -23.71 -11.84 9.07
C ASP A 57 -24.82 -12.53 8.29
N GLY A 58 -24.70 -12.55 6.96
CA GLY A 58 -25.75 -13.08 6.08
C GLY A 58 -25.81 -14.62 6.04
N ASP A 59 -27.02 -15.15 5.96
CA ASP A 59 -27.36 -16.52 5.53
C ASP A 59 -27.84 -16.56 4.06
N GLU A 60 -28.17 -17.77 3.55
CA GLU A 60 -28.66 -17.93 2.17
C GLU A 60 -29.97 -17.17 1.86
N GLU A 61 -30.81 -16.91 2.87
CA GLU A 61 -32.06 -16.16 2.71
C GLU A 61 -31.78 -14.64 2.63
N THR A 62 -30.81 -14.16 3.41
CA THR A 62 -30.38 -12.76 3.39
C THR A 62 -29.65 -12.38 2.10
N ASP A 63 -29.10 -13.32 1.34
CA ASP A 63 -28.38 -13.02 0.10
C ASP A 63 -29.25 -12.26 -0.91
N ILE A 64 -30.52 -12.66 -1.06
CA ILE A 64 -31.44 -11.99 -1.99
C ILE A 64 -31.70 -10.55 -1.51
N LYS A 65 -31.94 -10.36 -0.20
CA LYS A 65 -32.16 -9.04 0.41
C LYS A 65 -30.92 -8.16 0.26
N ALA A 66 -29.73 -8.72 0.51
CA ALA A 66 -28.44 -8.05 0.39
C ALA A 66 -28.18 -7.56 -1.04
N MET A 67 -28.41 -8.43 -2.03
CA MET A 67 -28.23 -8.07 -3.43
C MET A 67 -29.22 -7.00 -3.88
N ALA A 68 -30.49 -7.12 -3.48
CA ALA A 68 -31.50 -6.11 -3.77
C ALA A 68 -31.15 -4.75 -3.13
N LEU A 69 -30.73 -4.75 -1.86
CA LEU A 69 -30.29 -3.55 -1.14
C LEU A 69 -29.13 -2.86 -1.89
N LEU A 70 -28.09 -3.61 -2.26
CA LEU A 70 -26.94 -3.06 -2.98
C LEU A 70 -27.34 -2.48 -4.34
N ILE A 71 -28.18 -3.17 -5.13
CA ILE A 71 -28.64 -2.64 -6.42
C ILE A 71 -29.44 -1.35 -6.24
N HIS A 72 -30.34 -1.30 -5.26
CA HIS A 72 -31.17 -0.12 -5.04
C HIS A 72 -30.36 1.07 -4.54
N ALA A 73 -29.45 0.88 -3.58
CA ALA A 73 -28.53 1.91 -3.15
C ALA A 73 -27.65 2.39 -4.33
N ALA A 74 -27.11 1.48 -5.14
CA ALA A 74 -26.28 1.83 -6.28
C ALA A 74 -27.07 2.58 -7.37
N LYS A 75 -28.34 2.24 -7.63
CA LYS A 75 -29.19 2.97 -8.57
C LYS A 75 -29.40 4.41 -8.13
N ASN A 76 -29.68 4.60 -6.84
CA ASN A 76 -29.88 5.92 -6.26
C ASN A 76 -28.59 6.75 -6.32
N CYS A 77 -27.41 6.14 -6.17
CA CYS A 77 -26.13 6.82 -6.39
C CYS A 77 -25.80 7.07 -7.87
N ALA A 78 -26.15 6.15 -8.77
CA ALA A 78 -25.81 6.22 -10.19
C ALA A 78 -26.46 7.40 -10.93
N SER A 79 -27.62 7.88 -10.43
CA SER A 79 -28.27 9.09 -10.96
C SER A 79 -27.38 10.33 -10.78
N PHE A 80 -26.69 10.45 -9.64
CA PHE A 80 -25.76 11.56 -9.35
C PHE A 80 -24.45 11.43 -10.14
N VAL A 81 -23.91 10.21 -10.26
CA VAL A 81 -22.73 9.92 -11.09
C VAL A 81 -22.98 10.25 -12.57
N SER A 82 -24.23 10.14 -13.04
CA SER A 82 -24.62 10.46 -14.41
C SER A 82 -24.96 11.94 -14.60
N ALA A 83 -25.39 12.65 -13.55
CA ALA A 83 -25.72 14.08 -13.59
C ALA A 83 -24.48 14.97 -13.73
N GLU A 84 -23.36 14.63 -13.08
CA GLU A 84 -22.11 15.39 -13.21
C GLU A 84 -21.53 15.35 -14.64
N LYS A 85 -21.86 14.33 -15.44
CA LYS A 85 -21.48 14.25 -16.87
C LYS A 85 -22.41 15.03 -17.80
N LYS A 86 -23.61 15.41 -17.33
CA LYS A 86 -24.58 16.14 -18.15
C LYS A 86 -24.24 17.61 -18.30
N GLU A 87 -23.59 18.24 -17.32
CA GLU A 87 -23.14 19.64 -17.46
C GLU A 87 -22.02 19.81 -18.51
N GLU A 88 -21.35 18.73 -18.94
CA GLU A 88 -20.34 18.77 -20.02
C GLU A 88 -20.86 18.25 -21.37
N LYS A 89 -22.10 17.74 -21.42
CA LYS A 89 -22.63 17.07 -22.62
C LYS A 89 -24.13 17.20 -22.83
N ASP A 90 -24.79 18.20 -22.25
CA ASP A 90 -26.18 18.54 -22.57
C ASP A 90 -26.27 19.40 -23.84
N ALA A 91 -25.99 18.73 -24.97
CA ALA A 91 -26.69 18.98 -26.22
C ALA A 91 -26.92 17.61 -26.89
N ALA A 92 -28.17 17.13 -26.83
CA ALA A 92 -28.70 15.91 -27.45
C ALA A 92 -28.52 14.58 -26.68
N ALA A 93 -29.43 14.31 -25.74
CA ALA A 93 -30.29 13.11 -25.73
C ALA A 93 -30.87 12.90 -24.33
N ALA A 94 -31.90 13.69 -24.00
CA ALA A 94 -32.79 13.37 -22.90
C ALA A 94 -33.74 12.23 -23.32
N ALA A 95 -34.02 11.33 -22.37
CA ALA A 95 -35.06 10.28 -22.38
C ALA A 95 -34.70 8.91 -22.97
N ALA A 96 -33.98 8.07 -22.19
CA ALA A 96 -34.23 6.62 -22.12
C ALA A 96 -33.43 5.97 -20.98
N ALA A 97 -34.12 5.48 -19.94
CA ALA A 97 -33.83 4.25 -19.18
C ALA A 97 -34.45 4.30 -17.77
N GLY A 98 -35.78 4.24 -17.70
CA GLY A 98 -36.43 3.72 -16.50
C GLY A 98 -36.15 2.23 -16.41
N ILE A 99 -35.06 1.83 -15.74
CA ILE A 99 -34.73 0.41 -15.54
C ILE A 99 -35.65 -0.15 -14.46
N GLN A 100 -36.83 -0.61 -14.88
CA GLN A 100 -37.67 -1.50 -14.10
C GLN A 100 -36.99 -2.89 -14.07
N ILE A 101 -36.27 -3.22 -12.99
CA ILE A 101 -35.91 -4.63 -12.64
C ILE A 101 -37.18 -5.33 -12.09
N ARG A 102 -38.36 -4.99 -12.61
CA ARG A 102 -39.62 -5.59 -12.17
C ARG A 102 -39.94 -6.71 -13.12
N LYS A 103 -39.38 -7.91 -12.82
CA LYS A 103 -39.85 -9.27 -13.15
C LYS A 103 -38.74 -10.33 -13.34
N GLU A 104 -37.47 -10.02 -13.08
CA GLU A 104 -36.44 -11.07 -13.14
C GLU A 104 -36.49 -11.98 -11.91
N PRO A 105 -36.33 -13.31 -12.07
CA PRO A 105 -36.22 -14.23 -10.95
C PRO A 105 -34.93 -13.92 -10.18
N TRP A 106 -35.06 -13.76 -8.87
CA TRP A 106 -33.93 -13.65 -7.96
C TRP A 106 -33.54 -15.03 -7.44
N PRO A 107 -32.24 -15.32 -7.22
CA PRO A 107 -31.08 -14.44 -7.43
C PRO A 107 -30.79 -14.16 -8.91
N LEU A 108 -30.29 -12.95 -9.22
CA LEU A 108 -29.93 -12.59 -10.59
C LEU A 108 -28.83 -13.54 -11.11
N PRO A 109 -29.03 -14.22 -12.24
CA PRO A 109 -27.98 -15.04 -12.82
C PRO A 109 -26.79 -14.16 -13.23
N THR A 110 -25.58 -14.73 -13.26
CA THR A 110 -24.36 -14.02 -13.67
C THR A 110 -24.54 -13.27 -14.99
N ALA A 111 -25.29 -13.85 -15.95
CA ALA A 111 -25.61 -13.21 -17.23
C ALA A 111 -26.44 -11.91 -17.10
N ALA A 112 -27.33 -11.82 -16.10
CA ALA A 112 -28.08 -10.60 -15.83
C ALA A 112 -27.18 -9.54 -15.17
N LEU A 113 -26.29 -9.96 -14.26
CA LEU A 113 -25.30 -9.07 -13.64
C LEU A 113 -24.30 -8.51 -14.66
N THR A 114 -23.84 -9.34 -15.60
CA THR A 114 -22.96 -8.87 -16.70
C THR A 114 -23.69 -7.93 -17.65
N GLY A 115 -25.01 -8.06 -17.80
CA GLY A 115 -25.85 -7.16 -18.59
C GLY A 115 -26.16 -5.80 -17.95
N LEU A 116 -25.77 -5.55 -16.69
CA LEU A 116 -26.07 -4.28 -16.02
C LEU A 116 -25.35 -3.09 -16.69
N PRO A 117 -25.97 -1.90 -16.71
CA PRO A 117 -25.31 -0.69 -17.23
C PRO A 117 -24.01 -0.38 -16.51
N GLU A 118 -23.02 0.11 -17.23
CA GLU A 118 -21.72 0.46 -16.65
C GLU A 118 -21.82 1.44 -15.47
N THR A 119 -22.67 2.46 -15.59
CA THR A 119 -22.88 3.46 -14.53
C THR A 119 -23.34 2.82 -13.23
N LEU A 120 -24.21 1.80 -13.32
CA LEU A 120 -24.68 1.05 -12.17
C LEU A 120 -23.58 0.17 -11.58
N LYS A 121 -22.79 -0.52 -12.42
CA LYS A 121 -21.65 -1.34 -11.95
C LYS A 121 -20.61 -0.50 -11.20
N LYS A 122 -20.30 0.69 -11.72
CA LYS A 122 -19.41 1.66 -11.06
C LYS A 122 -19.99 2.13 -9.72
N ALA A 123 -21.29 2.45 -9.68
CA ALA A 123 -21.95 2.84 -8.43
C ALA A 123 -21.95 1.71 -7.39
N VAL A 124 -22.15 0.45 -7.80
CA VAL A 124 -22.03 -0.72 -6.92
C VAL A 124 -20.65 -0.78 -6.25
N ASP A 125 -19.58 -0.63 -7.03
CA ASP A 125 -18.22 -0.67 -6.49
C ASP A 125 -17.94 0.47 -5.52
N GLY A 126 -18.41 1.69 -5.85
CA GLY A 126 -18.24 2.85 -5.00
C GLY A 126 -19.05 2.77 -3.71
N VAL A 127 -20.29 2.24 -3.76
CA VAL A 127 -21.10 1.97 -2.55
C VAL A 127 -20.37 0.98 -1.65
N TYR A 128 -19.88 -0.14 -2.19
CA TYR A 128 -19.09 -1.10 -1.43
C TYR A 128 -17.85 -0.45 -0.80
N MET A 129 -17.06 0.30 -1.58
CA MET A 129 -15.85 0.96 -1.08
C MET A 129 -16.15 1.92 0.07
N VAL A 130 -17.20 2.72 -0.03
CA VAL A 130 -17.55 3.75 0.96
C VAL A 130 -18.20 3.15 2.21
N VAL A 131 -19.23 2.32 2.02
CA VAL A 131 -20.07 1.78 3.12
C VAL A 131 -19.34 0.71 3.92
N VAL A 132 -18.52 -0.11 3.24
CA VAL A 132 -17.82 -1.23 3.85
C VAL A 132 -16.39 -0.83 4.16
N PHE A 133 -15.57 -0.62 3.14
CA PHE A 133 -14.12 -0.57 3.32
C PHE A 133 -13.65 0.69 4.05
N LEU A 134 -13.97 1.88 3.53
CA LEU A 134 -13.51 3.15 4.10
C LEU A 134 -14.12 3.43 5.47
N ARG A 135 -15.42 3.11 5.66
CA ARG A 135 -16.08 3.23 6.96
C ARG A 135 -15.42 2.37 8.01
N SER A 136 -15.25 1.07 7.74
CA SER A 136 -14.62 0.16 8.70
C SER A 136 -13.18 0.54 8.97
N LEU A 137 -12.42 0.94 7.95
CA LEU A 137 -11.03 1.36 8.13
C LEU A 137 -10.95 2.58 9.05
N HIS A 138 -11.76 3.61 8.78
CA HIS A 138 -11.81 4.81 9.59
C HIS A 138 -12.20 4.51 11.04
N GLN A 139 -13.18 3.62 11.26
CA GLN A 139 -13.56 3.18 12.60
C GLN A 139 -12.44 2.41 13.31
N SER A 140 -11.75 1.50 12.62
CA SER A 140 -10.62 0.76 13.16
C SER A 140 -9.46 1.69 13.53
N MET A 141 -9.14 2.66 12.66
CA MET A 141 -8.07 3.62 12.91
C MET A 141 -8.41 4.59 14.06
N LYS A 142 -9.68 4.98 14.23
CA LYS A 142 -10.14 5.80 15.36
C LYS A 142 -10.14 5.04 16.69
N SER A 143 -10.42 3.74 16.67
CA SER A 143 -10.63 2.93 17.87
C SER A 143 -9.33 2.42 18.51
N HIS A 144 -8.20 2.49 17.80
CA HIS A 144 -6.94 1.92 18.25
C HIS A 144 -5.85 2.99 18.37
N SER A 145 -4.93 2.76 19.31
CA SER A 145 -3.87 3.71 19.64
C SER A 145 -2.70 3.70 18.65
N ASN A 146 -2.54 2.59 17.92
CA ASN A 146 -1.47 2.39 16.95
C ASN A 146 -1.94 1.59 15.73
N ARG A 147 -1.17 1.70 14.64
CA ARG A 147 -1.46 1.06 13.36
C ARG A 147 -1.52 -0.47 13.46
N GLU A 148 -0.64 -1.09 14.25
CA GLU A 148 -0.56 -2.55 14.33
C GLU A 148 -1.81 -3.17 14.97
N GLU A 149 -2.37 -2.51 15.99
CA GLU A 149 -3.64 -2.90 16.62
C GLU A 149 -4.82 -2.73 15.66
N ALA A 150 -4.90 -1.55 15.00
CA ALA A 150 -5.92 -1.29 14.00
C ALA A 150 -5.84 -2.32 12.86
N GLU A 151 -4.64 -2.71 12.45
CA GLU A 151 -4.41 -3.71 11.41
C GLU A 151 -4.88 -5.10 11.81
N ALA A 152 -4.62 -5.55 13.04
CA ALA A 152 -5.08 -6.85 13.50
C ALA A 152 -6.62 -6.92 13.51
N SER A 153 -7.29 -5.89 14.04
CA SER A 153 -8.74 -5.76 14.06
C SER A 153 -9.33 -5.72 12.64
N PHE A 154 -8.80 -4.84 11.78
CA PHE A 154 -9.30 -4.67 10.42
C PHE A 154 -9.09 -5.91 9.54
N THR A 155 -7.94 -6.58 9.70
CA THR A 155 -7.62 -7.83 8.99
C THR A 155 -8.56 -8.98 9.40
N SER A 156 -8.97 -9.02 10.68
CA SER A 156 -9.96 -9.99 11.16
C SER A 156 -11.32 -9.80 10.51
N ALA A 157 -11.73 -8.55 10.24
CA ALA A 157 -13.05 -8.24 9.72
C ALA A 157 -13.18 -8.43 8.20
N HIS A 158 -12.14 -8.07 7.42
CA HIS A 158 -12.22 -8.05 5.95
C HIS A 158 -11.44 -9.17 5.26
N GLY A 159 -10.53 -9.83 5.98
CA GLY A 159 -9.61 -10.81 5.41
C GLY A 159 -8.48 -10.18 4.59
N ARG A 160 -7.32 -10.84 4.56
CA ARG A 160 -6.10 -10.31 3.94
C ARG A 160 -6.26 -10.04 2.44
N ASN A 161 -6.92 -10.94 1.72
CA ASN A 161 -7.01 -10.84 0.26
C ASN A 161 -7.80 -9.61 -0.19
N VAL A 162 -8.90 -9.29 0.50
CA VAL A 162 -9.68 -8.07 0.24
C VAL A 162 -8.81 -6.85 0.45
N ILE A 163 -8.11 -6.77 1.59
CA ILE A 163 -7.23 -5.64 1.91
C ILE A 163 -6.13 -5.46 0.86
N LEU A 164 -5.54 -6.55 0.37
CA LEU A 164 -4.55 -6.47 -0.70
C LEU A 164 -5.17 -6.03 -2.03
N ASP A 165 -6.36 -6.52 -2.39
CA ASP A 165 -7.01 -6.18 -3.66
C ASP A 165 -7.32 -4.69 -3.81
N ILE A 166 -7.59 -3.98 -2.72
CA ILE A 166 -7.93 -2.54 -2.74
C ILE A 166 -6.74 -1.67 -3.18
N ILE A 167 -5.50 -2.09 -2.91
CA ILE A 167 -4.30 -1.30 -3.24
C ILE A 167 -3.65 -1.71 -4.57
N LYS A 168 -4.18 -2.75 -5.23
CA LYS A 168 -3.66 -3.23 -6.51
C LYS A 168 -3.94 -2.26 -7.65
N TYR A 169 -2.93 -2.02 -8.47
CA TYR A 169 -2.94 -1.05 -9.56
C TYR A 169 -4.04 -1.34 -10.59
N GLU A 170 -4.25 -2.61 -10.97
CA GLU A 170 -5.31 -2.99 -11.91
C GLU A 170 -6.71 -3.00 -11.29
N ASN A 171 -6.85 -2.62 -10.01
CA ASN A 171 -8.11 -2.64 -9.26
C ASN A 171 -8.35 -1.31 -8.52
N GLN A 172 -8.06 -0.19 -9.17
CA GLN A 172 -8.24 1.14 -8.58
C GLN A 172 -9.55 1.80 -9.03
N LEU A 173 -10.36 2.28 -8.07
CA LEU A 173 -11.54 3.10 -8.35
C LEU A 173 -11.16 4.57 -8.58
N PRO A 174 -11.81 5.28 -9.52
CA PRO A 174 -11.62 6.71 -9.69
C PRO A 174 -12.00 7.45 -8.40
N LEU A 175 -11.14 8.33 -7.93
CA LEU A 175 -11.41 9.15 -6.77
C LEU A 175 -12.66 10.04 -6.94
N PRO A 176 -12.90 10.67 -8.11
CA PRO A 176 -14.12 11.45 -8.32
C PRO A 176 -15.39 10.64 -8.06
N LEU A 177 -15.45 9.37 -8.49
CA LEU A 177 -16.59 8.49 -8.23
C LEU A 177 -16.87 8.34 -6.73
N LEU A 178 -15.83 8.19 -5.91
CA LEU A 178 -15.98 8.10 -4.46
C LEU A 178 -16.47 9.41 -3.87
N LEU A 179 -15.91 10.55 -4.32
CA LEU A 179 -16.30 11.88 -3.86
C LEU A 179 -17.76 12.22 -4.21
N THR A 180 -18.27 11.74 -5.35
CA THR A 180 -19.69 11.86 -5.73
C THR A 180 -20.58 10.96 -4.86
N ILE A 181 -20.13 9.76 -4.49
CA ILE A 181 -20.95 8.79 -3.74
C ILE A 181 -21.07 9.14 -2.24
N ILE A 182 -19.97 9.57 -1.61
CA ILE A 182 -19.93 9.89 -0.17
C ILE A 182 -21.10 10.76 0.32
N PRO A 183 -21.42 11.91 -0.31
CA PRO A 183 -22.51 12.77 0.15
C PRO A 183 -23.92 12.17 -0.02
N HIS A 184 -24.08 11.13 -0.84
CA HIS A 184 -25.40 10.61 -1.22
C HIS A 184 -25.67 9.19 -0.71
N VAL A 185 -24.65 8.41 -0.37
CA VAL A 185 -24.81 6.97 -0.11
C VAL A 185 -25.69 6.66 1.10
N GLU A 186 -25.64 7.48 2.16
CA GLU A 186 -26.48 7.26 3.33
C GLU A 186 -27.97 7.38 2.99
N GLN A 187 -28.33 8.44 2.27
CA GLN A 187 -29.70 8.63 1.79
C GLN A 187 -30.08 7.57 0.76
N ALA A 188 -29.16 7.20 -0.13
CA ALA A 188 -29.38 6.16 -1.14
C ALA A 188 -29.71 4.79 -0.52
N VAL A 189 -29.06 4.43 0.59
CA VAL A 189 -29.38 3.23 1.39
C VAL A 189 -30.77 3.37 2.00
N LYS A 190 -31.09 4.51 2.63
CA LYS A 190 -32.43 4.77 3.21
C LYS A 190 -33.55 4.68 2.18
N ASP A 191 -33.32 5.24 0.99
CA ASP A 191 -34.26 5.23 -0.14
C ASP A 191 -34.45 3.83 -0.75
N ALA A 192 -33.58 2.86 -0.45
CA ALA A 192 -33.78 1.47 -0.85
C ALA A 192 -34.94 0.79 -0.10
N LYS A 193 -35.45 1.39 0.99
CA LYS A 193 -36.57 0.87 1.79
C LYS A 193 -37.83 0.62 0.96
N GLN A 194 -38.29 1.63 0.21
CA GLN A 194 -39.54 1.53 -0.55
C GLN A 194 -39.46 0.50 -1.69
N PRO A 195 -38.40 0.47 -2.52
CA PRO A 195 -38.26 -0.57 -3.53
C PRO A 195 -38.22 -2.00 -2.98
N LEU A 196 -37.65 -2.21 -1.78
CA LEU A 196 -37.62 -3.52 -1.13
C LEU A 196 -39.02 -3.99 -0.71
N LEU A 197 -39.83 -3.09 -0.17
CA LEU A 197 -41.24 -3.33 0.16
C LEU A 197 -42.08 -3.63 -1.09
N ASP A 198 -42.00 -2.75 -2.10
CA ASP A 198 -42.78 -2.87 -3.33
C ASP A 198 -42.53 -4.18 -4.09
N GLN A 199 -41.29 -4.68 -4.04
CA GLN A 199 -40.88 -5.91 -4.70
C GLN A 199 -40.98 -7.14 -3.80
N LYS A 200 -41.50 -7.00 -2.58
CA LYS A 200 -41.71 -8.09 -1.62
C LYS A 200 -40.42 -8.83 -1.25
N PHE A 201 -39.28 -8.13 -1.20
CA PHE A 201 -38.05 -8.68 -0.62
C PHE A 201 -38.09 -8.75 0.90
N VAL A 202 -39.02 -8.01 1.50
CA VAL A 202 -39.26 -7.93 2.95
C VAL A 202 -40.74 -8.16 3.23
N SER A 203 -41.03 -8.69 4.42
CA SER A 203 -42.37 -9.20 4.78
C SER A 203 -43.39 -8.10 5.11
N GLY A 204 -42.96 -6.85 5.18
CA GLY A 204 -43.78 -5.69 5.56
C GLY A 204 -42.94 -4.64 6.30
N GLU A 205 -43.59 -3.56 6.76
CA GLU A 205 -42.89 -2.44 7.42
C GLU A 205 -42.17 -2.82 8.73
N SER A 206 -42.56 -3.93 9.34
CA SER A 206 -41.96 -4.45 10.57
C SER A 206 -40.73 -5.34 10.34
N ASP A 207 -40.26 -5.52 9.10
CA ASP A 207 -39.07 -6.33 8.82
C ASP A 207 -37.81 -5.67 9.46
N PRO A 208 -37.00 -6.42 10.24
CA PRO A 208 -35.81 -5.90 10.91
C PRO A 208 -34.84 -5.18 9.97
N LEU A 209 -34.75 -5.63 8.71
CA LEU A 209 -33.90 -4.99 7.70
C LEU A 209 -34.29 -3.53 7.47
N LEU A 210 -35.59 -3.22 7.44
CA LEU A 210 -36.06 -1.86 7.19
C LEU A 210 -35.75 -0.93 8.37
N HIS A 211 -35.76 -1.46 9.59
CA HIS A 211 -35.30 -0.71 10.76
C HIS A 211 -33.81 -0.38 10.62
N SER A 212 -32.97 -1.36 10.30
CA SER A 212 -31.53 -1.18 10.11
C SER A 212 -31.20 -0.20 8.97
N ILE A 213 -31.91 -0.29 7.85
CA ILE A 213 -31.80 0.66 6.73
C ILE A 213 -32.15 2.09 7.18
N THR A 214 -33.20 2.25 7.98
CA THR A 214 -33.64 3.58 8.46
C THR A 214 -32.64 4.15 9.47
N ALA A 215 -32.11 3.31 10.35
CA ALA A 215 -31.13 3.66 11.37
C ALA A 215 -29.69 3.80 10.83
N PHE A 216 -29.44 3.37 9.59
CA PHE A 216 -28.11 3.39 9.01
C PHE A 216 -27.53 4.81 9.00
N SER A 217 -26.29 4.91 9.50
CA SER A 217 -25.48 6.11 9.35
C SER A 217 -24.08 5.73 8.88
N LEU A 218 -23.59 6.47 7.88
CA LEU A 218 -22.24 6.28 7.35
C LEU A 218 -21.18 6.61 8.41
N GLY A 219 -21.47 7.57 9.30
CA GLY A 219 -20.57 8.00 10.37
C GLY A 219 -19.45 8.94 9.92
N PHE A 220 -19.46 9.39 8.67
CA PHE A 220 -18.61 10.44 8.14
C PHE A 220 -19.26 11.12 6.92
N SER A 221 -18.74 12.28 6.55
CA SER A 221 -19.20 13.09 5.42
C SER A 221 -18.04 13.43 4.48
N LEU A 222 -18.32 14.17 3.41
CA LEU A 222 -17.28 14.67 2.50
C LEU A 222 -16.25 15.58 3.21
N VAL A 223 -16.66 16.27 4.29
CA VAL A 223 -15.78 17.13 5.08
C VAL A 223 -14.71 16.30 5.81
N ASP A 224 -15.04 15.07 6.19
CA ASP A 224 -14.16 14.16 6.91
C ASP A 224 -13.22 13.39 5.96
N PHE A 225 -13.45 13.47 4.64
CA PHE A 225 -12.69 12.71 3.65
C PHE A 225 -11.16 12.91 3.73
N PRO A 226 -10.61 14.11 3.99
CA PRO A 226 -9.17 14.28 4.17
C PRO A 226 -8.60 13.42 5.31
N GLN A 227 -9.34 13.27 6.41
CA GLN A 227 -8.93 12.41 7.51
C GLN A 227 -8.99 10.93 7.09
N ILE A 228 -10.05 10.52 6.41
CA ILE A 228 -10.20 9.14 5.91
C ILE A 228 -9.10 8.78 4.90
N ALA A 229 -8.74 9.73 4.04
CA ALA A 229 -7.62 9.58 3.12
C ALA A 229 -6.29 9.47 3.88
N GLY A 230 -6.11 10.24 4.96
CA GLY A 230 -4.96 10.13 5.86
C GLY A 230 -4.89 8.76 6.55
N ASP A 231 -6.02 8.26 7.06
CA ASP A 231 -6.13 6.93 7.68
C ASP A 231 -5.80 5.82 6.68
N PHE A 232 -6.32 5.92 5.46
CA PHE A 232 -5.99 5.02 4.35
C PHE A 232 -4.50 5.03 4.03
N CYS A 233 -3.91 6.22 3.86
CA CYS A 233 -2.50 6.36 3.55
C CYS A 233 -1.62 5.82 4.67
N HIS A 234 -1.97 6.10 5.93
CA HIS A 234 -1.23 5.63 7.10
C HIS A 234 -1.30 4.11 7.25
N PHE A 235 -2.47 3.51 7.01
CA PHE A 235 -2.68 2.07 7.06
C PHE A 235 -1.87 1.32 5.98
N TYR A 236 -1.86 1.84 4.75
CA TYR A 236 -1.15 1.21 3.63
C TYR A 236 0.32 1.62 3.50
N SER A 237 0.78 2.69 4.14
CA SER A 237 2.16 3.18 3.94
C SER A 237 3.21 2.09 4.21
N PRO A 238 4.18 1.89 3.31
CA PRO A 238 5.30 1.00 3.58
C PRO A 238 6.28 1.62 4.58
N PHE A 239 6.13 2.90 4.93
CA PHE A 239 7.04 3.63 5.81
C PHE A 239 6.42 3.82 7.19
N PHE A 240 7.23 3.56 8.22
CA PHE A 240 6.82 3.81 9.59
C PHE A 240 6.68 5.32 9.83
N SER A 241 5.53 5.69 10.39
CA SER A 241 5.24 7.04 10.90
C SER A 241 4.51 6.90 12.23
N LYS A 242 4.70 7.87 13.14
CA LYS A 242 3.96 7.91 14.41
C LYS A 242 2.56 8.48 14.23
N GLU A 243 2.38 9.34 13.24
CA GLU A 243 1.14 10.07 12.99
C GLU A 243 0.66 9.85 11.56
N PRO A 244 -0.65 9.92 11.30
CA PRO A 244 -1.20 9.90 9.95
C PRO A 244 -0.64 11.04 9.10
N ILE A 245 -0.24 10.71 7.87
CA ILE A 245 0.26 11.70 6.92
C ILE A 245 -0.88 12.05 5.98
N ALA A 246 -1.41 13.26 6.12
CA ALA A 246 -2.43 13.76 5.22
C ALA A 246 -1.85 13.92 3.81
N PRO A 247 -2.47 13.32 2.77
CA PRO A 247 -2.02 13.50 1.40
C PRO A 247 -2.20 14.97 0.97
N LYS A 248 -1.16 15.54 0.38
CA LYS A 248 -1.21 16.90 -0.20
C LYS A 248 -2.10 16.87 -1.45
N ASP A 249 -2.90 17.91 -1.64
CA ASP A 249 -3.72 18.10 -2.84
C ASP A 249 -4.58 16.89 -3.23
N PHE A 250 -5.26 16.26 -2.27
CA PHE A 250 -6.04 15.04 -2.51
C PHE A 250 -7.06 15.15 -3.66
N LYS A 251 -7.60 16.35 -3.90
CA LYS A 251 -8.56 16.63 -4.98
C LYS A 251 -7.96 16.48 -6.39
N LYS A 252 -6.64 16.54 -6.54
CA LYS A 252 -5.96 16.39 -7.83
C LYS A 252 -5.64 14.94 -8.17
N GLN A 253 -5.86 14.02 -7.23
CA GLN A 253 -5.49 12.62 -7.39
C GLN A 253 -6.56 11.83 -8.14
N THR A 254 -6.10 10.85 -8.92
CA THR A 254 -6.97 10.06 -9.79
C THR A 254 -7.64 8.89 -9.07
N HIS A 255 -6.97 8.30 -8.07
CA HIS A 255 -7.45 7.14 -7.30
C HIS A 255 -6.71 7.01 -5.95
N LEU A 256 -7.11 6.03 -5.12
CA LEU A 256 -6.55 5.82 -3.77
C LEU A 256 -5.06 5.46 -3.77
N LEU A 257 -4.57 4.63 -4.69
CA LEU A 257 -3.14 4.34 -4.83
C LEU A 257 -2.32 5.60 -5.19
N ALA A 258 -2.86 6.54 -5.99
CA ALA A 258 -2.21 7.82 -6.29
C ALA A 258 -2.18 8.74 -5.06
N LEU A 259 -3.23 8.72 -4.23
CA LEU A 259 -3.24 9.38 -2.92
C LEU A 259 -2.14 8.83 -2.02
N LEU A 260 -2.00 7.50 -1.94
CA LEU A 260 -0.94 6.87 -1.18
C LEU A 260 0.43 7.31 -1.70
N HIS A 261 0.66 7.26 -3.01
CA HIS A 261 1.91 7.72 -3.61
C HIS A 261 2.24 9.17 -3.23
N CYS A 262 1.27 10.08 -3.30
CA CYS A 262 1.45 11.47 -2.90
C CYS A 262 1.76 11.63 -1.40
N SER A 263 1.20 10.78 -0.55
CA SER A 263 1.49 10.82 0.89
C SER A 263 2.91 10.35 1.21
N VAL A 264 3.44 9.40 0.44
CA VAL A 264 4.77 8.83 0.65
C VAL A 264 5.87 9.50 -0.17
N SER A 265 5.52 10.41 -1.06
CA SER A 265 6.50 11.16 -1.85
C SER A 265 7.04 12.36 -1.04
N PRO A 266 8.37 12.53 -0.93
CA PRO A 266 8.92 13.74 -0.33
C PRO A 266 8.47 14.96 -1.15
N GLY A 267 8.25 16.11 -0.50
CA GLY A 267 7.86 17.31 -1.23
C GLY A 267 8.91 17.72 -2.27
N LYS A 268 8.48 18.24 -3.43
CA LYS A 268 9.32 18.66 -4.59
C LYS A 268 10.60 19.46 -4.23
N SER A 269 10.61 20.14 -3.09
CA SER A 269 11.75 20.92 -2.59
C SER A 269 13.00 20.10 -2.25
N THR A 270 12.88 18.81 -1.91
CA THR A 270 14.04 18.01 -1.45
C THR A 270 14.82 17.36 -2.59
N LEU A 271 14.19 17.14 -3.76
CA LEU A 271 14.75 16.38 -4.87
C LEU A 271 15.31 17.25 -6.01
N LEU A 272 14.67 18.39 -6.33
CA LEU A 272 15.03 19.26 -7.46
C LEU A 272 16.46 19.84 -7.42
N ASN A 273 17.14 19.84 -6.27
CA ASN A 273 18.50 20.37 -6.13
C ASN A 273 19.61 19.31 -6.14
N ARG A 274 19.29 18.03 -6.40
CA ARG A 274 20.23 16.91 -6.23
C ARG A 274 20.52 16.15 -7.54
N ALA A 275 20.92 16.85 -8.60
CA ALA A 275 21.48 16.21 -9.79
C ALA A 275 22.82 15.51 -9.44
N GLY A 276 22.82 14.18 -9.30
CA GLY A 276 24.02 13.38 -9.09
C GLY A 276 24.16 12.27 -10.11
N GLY A 277 25.35 12.13 -10.69
CA GLY A 277 25.63 11.13 -11.73
C GLY A 277 25.34 9.68 -11.30
N LEU A 278 25.03 8.84 -12.29
CA LEU A 278 24.75 7.41 -12.11
C LEU A 278 25.93 6.70 -11.41
N ALA A 279 25.76 6.34 -10.14
CA ALA A 279 26.70 5.45 -9.48
C ALA A 279 26.59 4.04 -10.11
N ARG A 280 27.59 3.63 -10.90
CA ARG A 280 27.69 2.29 -11.51
C ARG A 280 28.45 1.33 -10.59
N GLY A 281 27.85 0.19 -10.22
CA GLY A 281 28.42 -0.88 -9.36
C GLY A 281 27.67 -1.06 -8.03
N PRO A 282 28.06 -2.01 -7.15
CA PRO A 282 27.36 -2.24 -5.88
C PRO A 282 27.68 -1.19 -4.82
N GLY A 283 26.68 -0.79 -4.03
CA GLY A 283 26.80 0.02 -2.83
C GLY A 283 27.28 -0.77 -1.60
N PRO A 284 27.60 -0.09 -0.49
CA PRO A 284 27.96 -0.77 0.76
C PRO A 284 26.74 -1.46 1.39
N ARG A 285 26.94 -2.66 1.98
CA ARG A 285 25.88 -3.37 2.71
C ARG A 285 25.64 -2.75 4.10
N ALA A 286 24.49 -3.03 4.70
CA ALA A 286 24.15 -2.51 6.03
C ALA A 286 25.19 -2.86 7.11
N ARG A 287 25.74 -4.08 7.09
CA ARG A 287 26.83 -4.48 8.01
C ARG A 287 28.14 -3.74 7.73
N ASP A 288 28.40 -3.37 6.49
CA ASP A 288 29.58 -2.59 6.14
C ASP A 288 29.47 -1.16 6.69
N LEU A 289 28.27 -0.57 6.65
CA LEU A 289 28.00 0.72 7.30
C LEU A 289 28.19 0.66 8.81
N ALA A 290 27.72 -0.42 9.46
CA ALA A 290 27.91 -0.66 10.89
C ALA A 290 29.40 -0.63 11.29
N ARG A 291 30.25 -1.20 10.44
CA ARG A 291 31.71 -1.29 10.66
C ARG A 291 32.46 0.00 10.32
N SER A 292 31.84 0.91 9.58
CA SER A 292 32.51 2.09 9.00
C SER A 292 32.30 3.39 9.80
N SER A 293 31.77 3.29 11.03
CA SER A 293 31.41 4.43 11.89
C SER A 293 30.40 5.41 11.26
N VAL A 294 29.64 4.96 10.25
CA VAL A 294 28.54 5.73 9.67
C VAL A 294 27.40 5.78 10.69
N LYS A 295 26.93 6.98 11.02
CA LYS A 295 25.78 7.13 11.93
C LYS A 295 24.50 6.89 11.15
N VAL A 296 23.83 5.77 11.41
CA VAL A 296 22.56 5.45 10.75
C VAL A 296 21.40 5.90 11.63
N ARG A 297 20.43 6.61 11.06
CA ARG A 297 19.25 7.13 11.76
C ARG A 297 17.98 6.89 10.96
N ALA A 298 16.94 6.41 11.64
CA ALA A 298 15.61 6.35 11.08
C ALA A 298 14.95 7.75 11.03
N ALA A 299 14.34 8.08 9.90
CA ALA A 299 13.40 9.19 9.79
C ALA A 299 11.99 8.70 10.15
N GLU A 300 11.22 9.54 10.85
CA GLU A 300 9.85 9.22 11.30
C GLU A 300 8.77 9.94 10.46
N GLY A 301 9.15 10.51 9.32
CA GLY A 301 8.29 11.33 8.47
C GLY A 301 7.37 10.56 7.52
N GLY A 302 7.45 9.22 7.50
CA GLY A 302 6.62 8.31 6.69
C GLY A 302 6.58 8.53 5.17
N ALA A 303 7.49 9.34 4.64
CA ALA A 303 7.75 9.49 3.22
C ALA A 303 9.03 8.74 2.81
N ALA A 304 9.23 8.52 1.51
CA ALA A 304 10.43 7.92 0.93
C ALA A 304 11.61 8.92 1.03
N GLU A 305 12.23 9.00 2.20
CA GLU A 305 13.37 9.88 2.48
C GLU A 305 14.66 9.07 2.57
N VAL A 306 15.69 9.52 1.85
CA VAL A 306 17.08 9.08 2.04
C VAL A 306 17.97 10.31 1.96
N GLU A 307 18.83 10.48 2.96
CA GLU A 307 19.77 11.57 3.04
C GLU A 307 21.10 11.06 3.60
N PHE A 308 22.17 11.35 2.89
CA PHE A 308 23.53 11.10 3.36
C PHE A 308 24.25 12.44 3.55
N LEU A 309 24.50 12.82 4.80
CA LEU A 309 25.19 14.08 5.14
C LEU A 309 26.25 13.81 6.20
N GLU A 310 27.46 14.33 6.00
CA GLU A 310 28.52 14.38 7.02
C GLU A 310 28.72 13.06 7.79
N VAL A 311 28.76 11.92 7.08
CA VAL A 311 28.97 10.57 7.66
C VAL A 311 27.74 9.99 8.37
N ALA A 312 26.56 10.58 8.18
CA ALA A 312 25.30 10.06 8.67
C ALA A 312 24.36 9.67 7.52
N LEU A 313 23.79 8.46 7.59
CA LEU A 313 22.70 8.02 6.73
C LEU A 313 21.39 8.19 7.50
N LYS A 314 20.55 9.10 7.05
CA LYS A 314 19.17 9.26 7.52
C LYS A 314 18.23 8.67 6.48
N MET A 315 17.38 7.74 6.85
CA MET A 315 16.34 7.23 5.93
C MET A 315 15.09 6.80 6.67
N SER A 316 13.96 6.82 5.98
CA SER A 316 12.70 6.33 6.54
C SER A 316 12.74 4.85 6.87
N ALA A 317 12.12 4.49 8.00
CA ALA A 317 12.06 3.09 8.40
C ALA A 317 11.01 2.34 7.57
N LEU A 318 11.41 1.23 6.96
CA LEU A 318 10.50 0.35 6.22
C LEU A 318 9.74 -0.54 7.21
N ALA A 319 8.41 -0.52 7.14
CA ALA A 319 7.56 -1.47 7.81
C ALA A 319 7.52 -2.78 6.99
N TYR A 320 7.65 -3.92 7.67
CA TYR A 320 7.49 -5.25 7.09
C TYR A 320 6.27 -5.92 7.70
N ASP A 321 5.24 -6.02 6.89
CA ASP A 321 3.96 -6.67 7.15
C ASP A 321 3.48 -7.45 5.91
N TYR A 322 2.29 -8.05 5.96
CA TYR A 322 1.76 -8.85 4.85
C TYR A 322 1.37 -8.02 3.61
N LYS A 323 1.27 -6.68 3.74
CA LYS A 323 0.88 -5.75 2.67
C LYS A 323 2.09 -5.15 1.96
N THR A 324 3.22 -5.07 2.65
CA THR A 324 4.41 -4.30 2.26
C THR A 324 4.86 -4.62 0.83
N GLU A 325 4.99 -5.91 0.48
CA GLU A 325 5.41 -6.31 -0.88
C GLU A 325 4.44 -5.82 -1.95
N VAL A 326 3.14 -6.08 -1.75
CA VAL A 326 2.07 -5.70 -2.69
C VAL A 326 2.04 -4.18 -2.86
N VAL A 327 2.07 -3.44 -1.75
CA VAL A 327 2.05 -1.97 -1.76
C VAL A 327 3.24 -1.41 -2.52
N LEU A 328 4.46 -1.85 -2.20
CA LEU A 328 5.68 -1.36 -2.86
C LEU A 328 5.65 -1.65 -4.36
N ARG A 329 5.29 -2.87 -4.77
CA ARG A 329 5.17 -3.23 -6.19
C ARG A 329 4.19 -2.34 -6.93
N ASN A 330 3.02 -2.07 -6.35
CA ASN A 330 2.00 -1.27 -7.00
C ASN A 330 2.34 0.23 -7.04
N LEU A 331 3.00 0.76 -6.00
CA LEU A 331 3.51 2.14 -6.00
C LEU A 331 4.62 2.32 -7.04
N ILE A 332 5.59 1.40 -7.10
CA ILE A 332 6.67 1.45 -8.08
C ILE A 332 6.12 1.28 -9.49
N ALA A 333 5.19 0.35 -9.72
CA ALA A 333 4.53 0.20 -11.02
C ALA A 333 3.79 1.48 -11.44
N TRP A 334 3.13 2.15 -10.50
CA TRP A 334 2.48 3.43 -10.76
C TRP A 334 3.49 4.52 -11.17
N GLU A 335 4.63 4.64 -10.49
CA GLU A 335 5.70 5.59 -10.87
C GLU A 335 6.27 5.30 -12.28
N VAL A 336 6.40 4.02 -12.63
CA VAL A 336 6.91 3.59 -13.94
C VAL A 336 5.90 3.86 -15.05
N LEU A 337 4.61 3.70 -14.79
CA LEU A 337 3.55 3.85 -15.79
C LEU A 337 3.16 5.30 -16.06
N ASN A 338 3.21 6.16 -15.06
CA ASN A 338 2.88 7.58 -15.20
C ASN A 338 4.08 8.43 -15.65
N ASP A 339 5.24 7.80 -15.84
CA ASP A 339 6.52 8.42 -16.17
C ASP A 339 6.82 9.67 -15.33
N GLU A 340 6.57 9.57 -14.02
CA GLU A 340 6.88 10.65 -13.08
C GLU A 340 8.37 11.00 -13.18
N ASP A 341 8.68 12.29 -13.27
CA ASP A 341 10.06 12.79 -13.34
C ASP A 341 10.85 12.35 -12.09
N GLU A 342 10.19 12.45 -10.94
CA GLU A 342 10.66 12.01 -9.63
C GLU A 342 10.05 10.65 -9.31
N LYS A 343 10.89 9.61 -9.19
CA LYS A 343 10.47 8.23 -8.85
C LYS A 343 10.94 7.87 -7.42
N PRO A 344 10.42 8.54 -6.37
CA PRO A 344 10.97 8.47 -5.02
C PRO A 344 10.85 7.09 -4.38
N VAL A 345 9.77 6.34 -4.60
CA VAL A 345 9.58 5.01 -4.02
C VAL A 345 10.53 4.02 -4.67
N ALA A 346 10.62 4.01 -6.01
CA ALA A 346 11.58 3.18 -6.74
C ALA A 346 13.03 3.47 -6.33
N GLY A 347 13.37 4.76 -6.20
CA GLY A 347 14.70 5.19 -5.80
C GLY A 347 15.04 4.83 -4.34
N PHE A 348 14.10 4.99 -3.40
CA PHE A 348 14.26 4.53 -2.03
C PHE A 348 14.49 3.01 -1.99
N PHE A 349 13.69 2.26 -2.74
CA PHE A 349 13.78 0.81 -2.76
C PHE A 349 15.10 0.30 -3.32
N ARG A 350 15.66 0.99 -4.33
CA ARG A 350 17.02 0.72 -4.81
C ARG A 350 18.08 0.87 -3.71
N VAL A 351 17.95 1.85 -2.82
CA VAL A 351 18.88 1.96 -1.67
C VAL A 351 18.70 0.76 -0.74
N ILE A 352 17.47 0.32 -0.50
CA ILE A 352 17.20 -0.88 0.31
C ILE A 352 17.82 -2.14 -0.30
N SER A 353 17.71 -2.36 -1.62
CA SER A 353 18.31 -3.53 -2.28
C SER A 353 19.84 -3.52 -2.23
N GLU A 354 20.46 -2.35 -2.30
CA GLU A 354 21.90 -2.20 -2.11
C GLU A 354 22.31 -2.48 -0.65
N LEU A 355 21.51 -2.09 0.33
CA LEU A 355 21.82 -2.31 1.74
C LEU A 355 21.64 -3.76 2.19
N ILE A 356 20.67 -4.49 1.62
CA ILE A 356 20.28 -5.83 2.03
C ILE A 356 20.81 -6.87 1.04
N GLY A 357 21.86 -7.60 1.41
CA GLY A 357 22.32 -8.78 0.67
C GLY A 357 21.93 -10.10 1.34
N ASP A 358 21.90 -10.13 2.67
CA ASP A 358 21.53 -11.33 3.44
C ASP A 358 20.78 -11.01 4.75
N ALA A 359 20.40 -12.05 5.49
CA ALA A 359 19.70 -11.93 6.76
C ALA A 359 20.49 -11.17 7.84
N GLY A 360 21.83 -11.17 7.76
CA GLY A 360 22.69 -10.39 8.65
C GLY A 360 22.59 -8.90 8.38
N ASP A 361 22.41 -8.50 7.13
CA ASP A 361 22.14 -7.11 6.76
C ASP A 361 20.75 -6.66 7.26
N VAL A 362 19.73 -7.52 7.17
CA VAL A 362 18.40 -7.26 7.76
C VAL A 362 18.50 -7.06 9.28
N ALA A 363 19.31 -7.87 9.96
CA ALA A 363 19.55 -7.72 11.40
C ALA A 363 20.24 -6.38 11.73
N ALA A 364 21.21 -5.95 10.92
CA ALA A 364 21.85 -4.64 11.07
C ALA A 364 20.85 -3.48 10.84
N MET A 365 20.04 -3.56 9.78
CA MET A 365 18.98 -2.58 9.47
C MET A 365 17.96 -2.46 10.61
N LYS A 366 17.58 -3.59 11.22
CA LYS A 366 16.74 -3.62 12.42
C LYS A 366 17.41 -2.91 13.60
N GLY A 367 18.70 -3.19 13.83
CA GLY A 367 19.49 -2.55 14.88
C GLY A 367 19.61 -1.03 14.72
N PHE A 368 19.58 -0.53 13.48
CA PHE A 368 19.53 0.90 13.18
C PHE A 368 18.13 1.53 13.26
N GLY A 369 17.10 0.72 13.47
CA GLY A 369 15.70 1.15 13.43
C GLY A 369 15.18 1.47 12.03
N LEU A 370 15.92 1.13 10.96
CA LEU A 370 15.54 1.34 9.57
C LEU A 370 14.54 0.30 9.04
N MET A 371 14.32 -0.77 9.79
CA MET A 371 13.29 -1.76 9.49
C MET A 371 12.51 -2.09 10.76
N ARG A 372 11.18 -2.14 10.63
CA ARG A 372 10.25 -2.51 11.70
C ARG A 372 9.29 -3.56 11.20
N GLY A 373 8.81 -4.43 12.07
CA GLY A 373 7.90 -5.51 11.69
C GLY A 373 8.23 -6.83 12.37
N ARG A 374 7.45 -7.85 12.02
CA ARG A 374 7.55 -9.20 12.57
C ARG A 374 8.09 -10.14 11.51
N TRP A 375 9.29 -10.65 11.72
CA TRP A 375 9.92 -11.69 10.90
C TRP A 375 10.76 -12.59 11.79
N THR A 376 10.94 -13.85 11.37
CA THR A 376 11.61 -14.85 12.22
C THR A 376 13.12 -14.81 12.05
N ARG A 377 13.60 -14.91 10.80
CA ARG A 377 15.04 -15.07 10.47
C ARG A 377 15.58 -14.05 9.49
N GLY A 378 14.79 -13.06 9.07
CA GLY A 378 15.18 -12.04 8.10
C GLY A 378 15.22 -12.53 6.64
N GLY A 379 15.30 -13.85 6.40
CA GLY A 379 15.26 -14.42 5.05
C GLY A 379 13.99 -14.05 4.27
N GLU A 380 12.84 -13.96 4.93
CA GLU A 380 11.58 -13.54 4.31
C GLU A 380 11.67 -12.11 3.71
N VAL A 381 12.38 -11.21 4.41
CA VAL A 381 12.65 -9.84 3.95
C VAL A 381 13.61 -9.84 2.77
N VAL A 382 14.69 -10.62 2.84
CA VAL A 382 15.67 -10.76 1.74
C VAL A 382 14.97 -11.26 0.48
N GLU A 383 14.11 -12.26 0.61
CA GLU A 383 13.33 -12.81 -0.49
C GLU A 383 12.34 -11.79 -1.07
N MET A 384 11.64 -11.01 -0.22
CA MET A 384 10.80 -9.91 -0.69
C MET A 384 11.61 -8.89 -1.49
N VAL A 385 12.77 -8.47 -0.98
CA VAL A 385 13.66 -7.51 -1.65
C VAL A 385 14.08 -8.02 -3.02
N ARG A 386 14.54 -9.26 -3.07
CA ARG A 386 14.96 -9.92 -4.31
C ARG A 386 13.82 -10.01 -5.32
N ARG A 387 12.62 -10.44 -4.89
CA ARG A 387 11.48 -10.57 -5.81
C ARG A 387 11.03 -9.22 -6.38
N ILE A 388 11.17 -8.11 -5.66
CA ILE A 388 10.84 -6.77 -6.18
C ILE A 388 11.96 -6.29 -7.10
N GLU A 389 13.23 -6.51 -6.75
CA GLU A 389 14.39 -6.21 -7.62
C GLU A 389 14.37 -6.99 -8.94
N ASP A 390 14.05 -8.28 -8.90
CA ASP A 390 13.89 -9.12 -10.09
C ASP A 390 12.73 -8.62 -10.98
N ALA A 391 11.71 -8.01 -10.38
CA ALA A 391 10.54 -7.51 -11.09
C ALA A 391 10.79 -6.17 -11.78
N PHE A 392 11.48 -5.24 -11.14
CA PHE A 392 11.73 -3.91 -11.67
C PHE A 392 13.23 -3.79 -11.95
N ASP A 393 13.65 -3.76 -13.22
CA ASP A 393 15.06 -3.55 -13.59
C ASP A 393 15.53 -2.15 -13.15
N PHE A 394 15.91 -2.04 -11.88
CA PHE A 394 16.26 -0.78 -11.20
C PHE A 394 17.46 -0.07 -11.83
N HIS A 395 18.24 -0.78 -12.67
CA HIS A 395 19.35 -0.23 -13.43
C HIS A 395 18.89 0.55 -14.67
N ALA A 396 17.71 0.25 -15.22
CA ALA A 396 17.13 0.96 -16.37
C ALA A 396 16.47 2.29 -15.99
N PHE A 397 16.05 2.48 -14.74
CA PHE A 397 15.45 3.73 -14.26
C PHE A 397 16.55 4.76 -13.95
N GLY A 398 17.00 5.44 -15.00
CA GLY A 398 18.13 6.39 -14.98
C GLY A 398 17.90 7.73 -14.26
N SER A 399 16.83 7.93 -13.47
CA SER A 399 16.53 9.18 -12.72
C SER A 399 16.92 9.02 -11.24
N LEU A 400 18.11 9.44 -10.77
CA LEU A 400 18.64 10.79 -10.46
C LEU A 400 18.41 11.31 -9.03
N ALA A 401 17.36 10.89 -8.31
CA ALA A 401 17.09 11.41 -6.95
C ALA A 401 18.04 10.87 -5.86
N PHE A 402 18.30 9.55 -5.85
CA PHE A 402 19.12 8.90 -4.81
C PHE A 402 20.46 8.34 -5.33
N GLY A 403 20.74 8.51 -6.63
CA GLY A 403 22.00 8.07 -7.24
C GLY A 403 23.21 8.80 -6.65
N ARG A 404 23.01 10.05 -6.24
CA ARG A 404 24.01 10.86 -5.51
C ARG A 404 24.34 10.23 -4.16
N GLU A 405 23.33 9.92 -3.35
CA GLU A 405 23.45 9.38 -2.00
C GLU A 405 24.17 8.03 -2.03
N ILE A 406 23.78 7.13 -2.96
CA ILE A 406 24.48 5.86 -3.19
C ILE A 406 25.94 6.13 -3.60
N GLY A 407 26.19 7.10 -4.48
CA GLY A 407 27.53 7.50 -4.91
C GLY A 407 28.39 8.06 -3.78
N GLU A 408 27.83 8.92 -2.93
CA GLU A 408 28.52 9.53 -1.79
C GLU A 408 28.81 8.51 -0.69
N MET A 409 27.84 7.64 -0.36
CA MET A 409 28.03 6.51 0.55
C MET A 409 29.17 5.62 0.07
N ARG A 410 29.20 5.32 -1.23
CA ARG A 410 30.27 4.51 -1.83
C ARG A 410 31.62 5.20 -1.75
N ARG A 411 31.73 6.46 -2.20
CA ARG A 411 33.01 7.21 -2.17
C ARG A 411 33.58 7.25 -0.75
N PHE A 412 32.73 7.56 0.24
CA PHE A 412 33.12 7.56 1.64
C PHE A 412 33.63 6.19 2.10
N TYR A 413 32.88 5.12 1.78
CA TYR A 413 33.27 3.76 2.14
C TYR A 413 34.58 3.32 1.47
N GLU A 414 34.76 3.61 0.17
CA GLU A 414 35.98 3.31 -0.56
C GLU A 414 37.18 4.08 0.00
N GLU A 415 37.02 5.35 0.34
CA GLU A 415 38.07 6.14 1.00
C GLU A 415 38.46 5.55 2.35
N LYS A 416 37.49 5.17 3.19
CA LYS A 416 37.75 4.53 4.48
C LYS A 416 38.42 3.17 4.30
N ARG A 417 38.01 2.37 3.33
CA ARG A 417 38.62 1.08 3.00
C ARG A 417 40.06 1.25 2.50
N LYS A 418 40.33 2.27 1.67
CA LYS A 418 41.69 2.61 1.21
C LYS A 418 42.56 3.10 2.36
N LYS A 419 42.06 4.00 3.22
CA LYS A 419 42.76 4.50 4.43
C LYS A 419 43.02 3.37 5.44
N GLY A 420 42.07 2.45 5.62
CA GLY A 420 42.22 1.26 6.46
C GLY A 420 43.18 0.20 5.92
N LYS A 421 43.37 0.12 4.59
CA LYS A 421 44.41 -0.70 3.96
C LYS A 421 45.82 -0.07 4.04
N GLY A 422 45.92 1.25 4.17
CA GLY A 422 47.19 1.97 4.38
C GLY A 422 47.73 1.85 5.80
N MET A 423 46.88 1.53 6.78
CA MET A 423 47.32 1.13 8.10
C MET A 423 47.72 -0.35 8.05
N ARG A 424 48.99 -0.59 7.71
CA ARG A 424 49.64 -1.91 7.86
C ARG A 424 49.17 -2.50 9.19
N ARG A 425 48.48 -3.65 9.13
CA ARG A 425 48.38 -4.54 10.29
C ARG A 425 49.82 -4.76 10.77
N PRO A 426 50.20 -4.48 12.03
CA PRO A 426 51.41 -5.10 12.55
C PRO A 426 51.22 -6.61 12.39
N ALA A 427 52.24 -7.27 11.83
CA ALA A 427 52.21 -8.69 11.50
C ALA A 427 51.65 -9.50 12.67
N VAL A 428 50.43 -10.02 12.51
CA VAL A 428 49.93 -11.07 13.39
C VAL A 428 50.66 -12.34 12.94
N ILE A 429 51.66 -12.71 13.73
CA ILE A 429 52.32 -14.00 13.69
C ILE A 429 51.23 -15.06 13.70
N TRP A 430 51.22 -15.89 12.65
CA TRP A 430 50.43 -17.10 12.58
C TRP A 430 50.86 -18.02 13.73
N PHE A 431 50.01 -18.21 14.73
CA PHE A 431 50.08 -19.43 15.53
C PHE A 431 49.08 -20.41 14.94
N ALA A 432 49.60 -21.29 14.10
CA ALA A 432 48.93 -22.52 13.72
C ALA A 432 48.73 -23.38 14.98
N ALA A 433 47.54 -23.96 15.12
CA ALA A 433 47.28 -24.99 16.10
C ALA A 433 48.13 -26.24 15.77
N GLY A 434 48.79 -26.83 16.76
CA GLY A 434 49.46 -28.12 16.56
C GLY A 434 50.43 -28.56 17.66
N VAL A 435 49.88 -29.15 18.73
CA VAL A 435 50.40 -30.34 19.45
C VAL A 435 51.77 -30.27 20.17
N ALA A 436 51.67 -30.46 21.49
CA ALA A 436 52.57 -31.19 22.41
C ALA A 436 53.92 -30.62 22.85
N ALA A 437 54.05 -30.63 24.18
CA ALA A 437 55.23 -31.03 24.95
C ALA A 437 56.45 -30.08 25.00
N LEU A 438 56.61 -29.38 26.13
CA LEU A 438 57.71 -29.55 27.11
C LEU A 438 58.08 -28.25 27.85
N THR A 439 57.79 -28.29 29.14
CA THR A 439 58.52 -27.73 30.30
C THR A 439 58.54 -26.22 30.60
N PRO A 440 58.40 -25.87 31.90
CA PRO A 440 58.49 -24.51 32.42
C PRO A 440 59.96 -24.13 32.63
N VAL A 441 60.28 -22.82 32.73
CA VAL A 441 61.33 -22.23 33.59
C VAL A 441 61.61 -20.77 33.14
N VAL A 442 61.81 -19.90 34.15
CA VAL A 442 62.31 -18.51 34.12
C VAL A 442 61.28 -17.41 33.78
N ILE A 443 60.44 -16.90 34.68
CA ILE A 443 60.73 -16.06 35.86
C ILE A 443 62.21 -15.73 36.06
N THR A 444 62.70 -14.63 35.48
CA THR A 444 63.67 -13.67 36.07
C THR A 444 64.08 -12.63 35.03
N ALA A 445 63.42 -11.47 35.03
CA ALA A 445 63.99 -10.17 34.65
C ALA A 445 62.97 -9.02 34.82
N ILE A 446 62.11 -9.07 35.83
CA ILE A 446 61.32 -7.90 36.26
C ILE A 446 61.85 -7.50 37.64
N PHE A 447 63.11 -7.05 37.70
CA PHE A 447 63.65 -6.27 38.82
C PHE A 447 64.99 -5.65 38.40
N LYS A 448 64.94 -4.61 37.57
CA LYS A 448 65.96 -3.56 37.59
C LYS A 448 65.45 -2.32 36.84
N ALA A 449 65.68 -1.16 37.45
CA ALA A 449 65.45 0.18 36.94
C ALA A 449 64.06 0.81 37.17
N ARG A 450 63.76 1.11 38.44
CA ARG A 450 63.23 2.44 38.81
C ARG A 450 64.31 3.21 39.57
N ARG A 451 64.81 4.28 38.91
CA ARG A 451 65.30 5.60 39.38
C ARG A 451 65.59 5.73 40.90
N CYS A 452 66.78 6.12 41.37
CA CYS A 452 67.36 7.47 41.31
C CYS A 452 66.36 8.58 41.69
N VAL A 453 66.17 8.84 42.98
CA VAL A 453 66.71 9.98 43.77
C VAL A 453 66.84 9.51 45.21
#